data_AF-A0A9D6PU95-F1
#
_entry.id   AF-A0A9D6PU95-F1
#
_cell.length_a   1.000
_cell.length_b   1.000
_cell.length_c   1.000
_cell.angle_alpha   90.00
_cell.angle_beta   90.00
_cell.angle_gamma   90.00
#
_symmetry.space_group_name_H-M   'P 1'
#
loop_
_entity.id
_entity.type
_entity.pdbx_description
1 polymer ?
#
loop_
_entity_poly.entity_id
_entity_poly.type
_entity_poly.pdbx_seq_one_letter_code
_entity_poly.pdbx_strand_id
1 'polypeptide(L)'
;MYTLDELKKQNQEITDLIDVLEVLTQHENLRHNPFACELVSRFNEKVRMHLVFEDNTTYAELAKHHNPDISRIANQFHASAREVKKHFTHYVKLWCNTSTDESSQATFIAESKNVFKLIRQRVKFESEEIFPLVEQPFSR
;
A
#
# COMPACT_ATOMS: atom_id res chain seq x y z
N MET A 1 18.23 -4.69 6.10
CA MET A 1 17.17 -4.29 7.06
C MET A 1 16.97 -2.80 6.85
N TYR A 2 15.80 -2.36 6.36
CA TYR A 2 15.53 -0.92 6.27
C TYR A 2 15.41 -0.33 7.69
N THR A 3 15.90 0.88 7.83
CA THR A 3 15.68 1.76 8.97
C THR A 3 14.25 2.29 8.99
N LEU A 4 13.83 2.82 10.14
CA LEU A 4 12.53 3.48 10.26
C LEU A 4 12.40 4.69 9.32
N ASP A 5 13.50 5.43 9.10
CA ASP A 5 13.52 6.57 8.19
C ASP A 5 13.34 6.14 6.73
N GLU A 6 13.90 5.00 6.34
CA GLU A 6 13.69 4.42 5.02
C GLU A 6 12.22 3.96 4.82
N LEU A 7 11.58 3.43 5.86
CA LEU A 7 10.14 3.12 5.84
C LEU A 7 9.28 4.37 5.68
N LYS A 8 9.54 5.41 6.48
CA LYS A 8 8.88 6.73 6.36
C LYS A 8 9.03 7.30 4.95
N LYS A 9 10.23 7.20 4.36
CA LYS A 9 10.49 7.62 3.00
C LYS A 9 9.69 6.79 1.98
N GLN A 10 9.62 5.47 2.14
CA GLN A 10 8.79 4.62 1.27
C GLN A 10 7.31 5.00 1.36
N ASN A 11 6.79 5.30 2.54
CA ASN A 11 5.42 5.79 2.72
C ASN A 11 5.15 7.09 1.97
N GLN A 12 6.10 8.03 2.02
CA GLN A 12 6.01 9.26 1.23
C GLN A 12 6.00 8.95 -0.26
N GLU A 13 6.96 8.16 -0.75
CA GLU A 13 7.05 7.81 -2.18
C GLU A 13 5.79 7.07 -2.69
N ILE A 14 5.20 6.20 -1.87
CA ILE A 14 3.94 5.52 -2.18
C ILE A 14 2.79 6.53 -2.26
N THR A 15 2.72 7.48 -1.32
CA THR A 15 1.67 8.51 -1.28
C THR A 15 1.79 9.47 -2.46
N ASP A 16 2.99 9.91 -2.81
CA ASP A 16 3.25 10.77 -3.97
C ASP A 16 2.83 10.07 -5.28
N LEU A 17 3.11 8.77 -5.40
CA LEU A 17 2.66 7.97 -6.55
C LEU A 17 1.15 7.86 -6.63
N ILE A 18 0.46 7.74 -5.49
CA ILE A 18 -1.01 7.76 -5.47
C ILE A 18 -1.53 9.10 -5.99
N ASP A 19 -0.96 10.23 -5.56
CA ASP A 19 -1.40 11.56 -6.02
C ASP A 19 -1.29 11.70 -7.54
N VAL A 20 -0.17 11.25 -8.12
CA VAL A 20 0.03 11.26 -9.58
C VAL A 20 -0.95 10.32 -10.28
N LEU A 21 -1.07 9.07 -9.80
CA LEU A 21 -1.96 8.09 -10.42
C LEU A 21 -3.43 8.52 -10.33
N GLU A 22 -3.84 9.17 -9.25
CA GLU A 22 -5.19 9.68 -9.07
C GLU A 22 -5.56 10.70 -10.15
N VAL A 23 -4.64 11.59 -10.53
CA VAL A 23 -4.82 12.47 -11.69
C VAL A 23 -4.95 11.65 -12.97
N LEU A 24 -4.04 10.72 -13.22
CA LEU A 24 -4.04 9.89 -14.44
C LEU A 24 -5.33 9.08 -14.61
N THR A 25 -5.94 8.59 -13.51
CA THR A 25 -7.20 7.84 -13.57
C THR A 25 -8.37 8.63 -14.16
N GLN A 26 -8.33 9.96 -14.07
CA GLN A 26 -9.42 10.81 -14.57
C GLN A 26 -9.36 10.99 -16.10
N HIS A 27 -8.29 10.55 -16.75
CA HIS A 27 -8.07 10.73 -18.17
C HIS A 27 -8.23 9.40 -18.92
N GLU A 28 -9.39 9.20 -19.55
CA GLU A 28 -9.71 7.99 -20.32
C GLU A 28 -8.66 7.64 -21.37
N ASN A 29 -8.08 8.65 -22.05
CA ASN A 29 -7.06 8.46 -23.08
C ASN A 29 -5.70 7.99 -22.52
N LEU A 30 -5.48 8.07 -21.21
CA LEU A 30 -4.29 7.54 -20.54
C LEU A 30 -4.48 6.11 -20.06
N ARG A 31 -5.70 5.57 -20.14
CA ARG A 31 -5.94 4.13 -19.96
C ARG A 31 -5.18 3.36 -21.04
N HIS A 32 -4.49 2.29 -20.65
CA HIS A 32 -3.61 1.49 -21.52
C HIS A 32 -2.42 2.26 -22.13
N ASN A 33 -2.18 3.52 -21.74
CA ASN A 33 -0.98 4.23 -22.17
C ASN A 33 0.26 3.51 -21.61
N PRO A 34 1.27 3.19 -22.43
CA PRO A 34 2.45 2.45 -21.99
C PRO A 34 3.18 3.07 -20.79
N PHE A 35 3.27 4.41 -20.73
CA PHE A 35 3.94 5.11 -19.63
C PHE A 35 3.08 5.12 -18.36
N ALA A 36 1.76 5.26 -18.48
CA ALA A 36 0.86 5.12 -17.34
C ALA A 36 0.95 3.70 -16.76
N CYS A 37 1.04 2.70 -17.63
CA CYS A 37 1.22 1.31 -17.27
C CYS A 37 2.54 1.01 -16.57
N GLU A 38 3.64 1.60 -17.04
CA GLU A 38 4.92 1.52 -16.37
C GLU A 38 4.85 2.13 -14.96
N LEU A 39 4.18 3.28 -14.82
CA LEU A 39 4.03 3.95 -13.53
C LEU A 39 3.21 3.11 -12.53
N VAL A 40 2.11 2.51 -12.99
CA VAL A 40 1.29 1.60 -12.17
C VAL A 40 2.08 0.34 -11.78
N SER A 41 2.89 -0.19 -12.69
CA SER A 41 3.74 -1.34 -12.42
C SER A 41 4.81 -1.01 -11.37
N ARG A 42 5.45 0.15 -11.48
CA ARG A 42 6.42 0.66 -10.50
C ARG A 42 5.76 0.89 -9.13
N PHE A 43 4.57 1.46 -9.12
CA PHE A 43 3.78 1.63 -7.91
C PHE A 43 3.45 0.31 -7.22
N ASN A 44 3.00 -0.68 -8.00
CA ASN A 44 2.76 -2.04 -7.50
C ASN A 44 4.02 -2.69 -6.92
N GLU A 45 5.16 -2.56 -7.59
CA GLU A 45 6.41 -3.13 -7.07
C GLU A 45 6.82 -2.46 -5.76
N LYS A 46 6.70 -1.13 -5.65
CA LYS A 46 6.98 -0.41 -4.40
C LYS A 46 6.09 -0.87 -3.25
N VAL A 47 4.78 -0.93 -3.48
CA VAL A 47 3.82 -1.41 -2.46
C VAL A 47 4.14 -2.84 -2.08
N ARG A 48 4.36 -3.73 -3.05
CA ARG A 48 4.67 -5.14 -2.80
C ARG A 48 5.97 -5.30 -1.98
N MET A 49 7.04 -4.61 -2.37
CA MET A 49 8.31 -4.66 -1.63
C MET A 49 8.17 -4.13 -0.21
N HIS A 50 7.44 -3.03 -0.03
CA HIS A 50 7.15 -2.46 1.28
C HIS A 50 6.42 -3.47 2.17
N LEU A 51 5.34 -4.09 1.67
CA LEU A 51 4.60 -5.11 2.42
C LEU A 51 5.41 -6.37 2.75
N VAL A 52 6.29 -6.82 1.84
CA VAL A 52 7.17 -7.98 2.10
C VAL A 52 8.18 -7.64 3.19
N PHE A 53 8.70 -6.42 3.18
CA PHE A 53 9.66 -6.01 4.19
C PHE A 53 9.01 -5.97 5.57
N GLU A 54 7.87 -5.30 5.71
CA GLU A 54 7.14 -5.19 6.98
C GLU A 54 6.82 -6.55 7.60
N ASP A 55 6.39 -7.53 6.80
CA ASP A 55 6.13 -8.90 7.24
C ASP A 55 7.38 -9.62 7.82
N ASN A 56 8.59 -9.17 7.46
CA ASN A 56 9.87 -9.79 7.86
C ASN A 56 10.70 -8.91 8.81
N THR A 57 10.09 -7.94 9.49
CA THR A 57 10.80 -6.94 10.31
C THR A 57 10.37 -6.95 11.77
N THR A 58 10.85 -5.96 12.54
CA THR A 58 10.40 -5.64 13.90
C THR A 58 8.88 -5.64 14.05
N TYR A 59 8.10 -5.34 13.01
CA TYR A 59 6.65 -5.38 13.10
C TYR A 59 6.10 -6.78 13.37
N ALA A 60 6.73 -7.82 12.80
CA ALA A 60 6.38 -9.21 13.08
C ALA A 60 6.67 -9.59 14.54
N GLU A 61 7.68 -8.95 15.17
CA GLU A 61 7.98 -9.14 16.59
C GLU A 61 6.98 -8.39 17.49
N LEU A 62 6.45 -7.23 17.06
CA LEU A 62 5.34 -6.56 17.77
C LEU A 62 4.09 -7.44 17.83
N ALA A 63 3.81 -8.23 16.79
CA ALA A 63 2.68 -9.16 16.77
C ALA A 63 2.81 -10.30 17.79
N LYS A 64 4.03 -10.62 18.23
CA LYS A 64 4.34 -11.64 19.26
C LYS A 64 4.60 -11.03 20.64
N HIS A 65 4.41 -9.73 20.80
CA HIS A 65 4.71 -9.02 22.03
C HIS A 65 3.82 -9.50 23.19
N HIS A 66 4.38 -9.56 24.40
CA HIS A 66 3.68 -10.05 25.60
C HIS A 66 2.51 -9.14 26.02
N ASN A 67 2.63 -7.83 25.76
CA ASN A 67 1.53 -6.89 25.96
C ASN A 67 0.41 -7.15 24.90
N PRO A 68 -0.82 -7.49 25.34
CA PRO A 68 -1.92 -7.81 24.44
C PRO A 68 -2.37 -6.62 23.56
N ASP A 69 -2.20 -5.38 24.01
CA ASP A 69 -2.55 -4.21 23.21
C ASP A 69 -1.59 -4.01 22.03
N ILE A 70 -0.29 -4.16 22.29
CA ILE A 70 0.75 -4.05 21.24
C ILE A 70 0.57 -5.14 20.19
N SER A 71 0.41 -6.39 20.62
CA SER A 71 0.20 -7.51 19.70
C SER A 71 -1.12 -7.38 18.93
N ARG A 72 -2.19 -6.86 19.55
CA ARG A 72 -3.45 -6.58 18.84
C ARG A 72 -3.27 -5.53 17.74
N ILE A 73 -2.61 -4.40 18.03
CA ILE A 73 -2.35 -3.33 17.06
C ILE A 73 -1.53 -3.86 15.88
N ALA A 74 -0.44 -4.58 16.15
CA ALA A 74 0.40 -5.17 15.11
C ALA A 74 -0.36 -6.21 14.27
N ASN A 75 -1.22 -7.04 14.88
CA ASN A 75 -2.05 -7.99 14.14
C ASN A 75 -3.08 -7.30 13.22
N GLN A 76 -3.67 -6.18 13.67
CA GLN A 76 -4.52 -5.34 12.84
C GLN A 76 -3.75 -4.77 11.64
N PHE A 77 -2.51 -4.33 11.87
CA PHE A 77 -1.64 -3.84 10.81
C PHE A 77 -1.33 -4.90 9.74
N HIS A 78 -0.93 -6.11 10.15
CA HIS A 78 -0.73 -7.21 9.21
C HIS A 78 -2.02 -7.63 8.47
N ALA A 79 -3.19 -7.46 9.10
CA ALA A 79 -4.47 -7.69 8.42
C ALA A 79 -4.69 -6.70 7.27
N SER A 80 -4.37 -5.42 7.47
CA SER A 80 -4.45 -4.41 6.42
C SER A 80 -3.53 -4.73 5.22
N ALA A 81 -2.32 -5.26 5.47
CA ALA A 81 -1.41 -5.69 4.41
C ALA A 81 -2.00 -6.81 3.54
N ARG A 82 -2.73 -7.76 4.15
CA ARG A 82 -3.41 -8.83 3.41
C ARG A 82 -4.55 -8.30 2.54
N GLU A 83 -5.28 -7.29 3.01
CA GLU A 83 -6.33 -6.64 2.24
C GLU A 83 -5.76 -5.91 1.02
N VAL A 84 -4.70 -5.10 1.20
CA VAL A 84 -4.00 -4.42 0.09
C VAL A 84 -3.52 -5.42 -0.96
N LYS A 85 -2.86 -6.53 -0.55
CA LYS A 85 -2.36 -7.58 -1.47
C LYS A 85 -3.47 -8.18 -2.34
N LYS A 86 -4.68 -8.37 -1.79
CA LYS A 86 -5.82 -8.95 -2.52
C LYS A 86 -6.28 -8.04 -3.66
N HIS A 87 -6.38 -6.73 -3.41
CA HIS A 87 -6.87 -5.77 -4.40
C HIS A 87 -5.81 -5.41 -5.46
N PHE A 88 -4.51 -5.41 -5.10
CA PHE A 88 -3.45 -4.95 -6.00
C PHE A 88 -3.23 -5.80 -7.25
N THR A 89 -3.30 -7.12 -7.12
CA THR A 89 -3.02 -8.03 -8.24
C THR A 89 -4.04 -7.85 -9.37
N HIS A 90 -5.29 -7.56 -9.01
CA HIS A 90 -6.34 -7.24 -9.97
C HIS A 90 -6.16 -5.83 -10.54
N TYR A 91 -5.81 -4.86 -9.69
CA TYR A 91 -5.65 -3.45 -10.06
C TYR A 91 -4.62 -3.22 -11.18
N VAL A 92 -3.44 -3.85 -11.11
CA VAL A 92 -2.43 -3.69 -12.18
C VAL A 92 -2.94 -4.21 -13.52
N LYS A 93 -3.67 -5.33 -13.52
CA LYS A 93 -4.26 -5.90 -14.74
C LYS A 93 -5.30 -4.97 -15.35
N LEU A 94 -6.08 -4.28 -14.51
CA LEU A 94 -7.10 -3.33 -14.92
C LEU A 94 -6.53 -2.14 -15.71
N TRP A 95 -5.30 -1.68 -15.40
CA TRP A 95 -4.67 -0.60 -16.15
C TRP A 95 -4.09 -1.05 -17.50
N CYS A 96 -3.50 -2.25 -17.54
CA CYS A 96 -2.55 -2.61 -18.60
C CYS A 96 -2.95 -3.78 -19.48
N ASN A 97 -4.06 -4.46 -19.16
CA ASN A 97 -4.57 -5.50 -20.01
C ASN A 97 -5.59 -4.93 -21.00
N THR A 98 -5.27 -4.98 -22.29
CA THR A 98 -6.14 -4.53 -23.39
C THR A 98 -7.15 -5.59 -23.83
N SER A 99 -7.01 -6.83 -23.37
CA SER A 99 -7.67 -8.00 -24.00
C SER A 99 -9.07 -8.34 -23.48
N THR A 100 -9.54 -7.73 -22.38
CA THR A 100 -10.80 -8.14 -21.72
C THR A 100 -11.55 -7.01 -21.01
N ASP A 101 -11.27 -5.75 -21.34
CA ASP A 101 -11.78 -4.64 -20.53
C ASP A 101 -13.21 -4.20 -20.93
N GLU A 102 -14.20 -4.98 -20.52
CA GLU A 102 -15.62 -4.59 -20.54
C GLU A 102 -15.97 -3.58 -19.43
N SER A 103 -15.01 -3.22 -18.57
CA SER A 103 -15.28 -2.34 -17.43
C SER A 103 -15.38 -0.87 -17.86
N SER A 104 -16.51 -0.25 -17.48
CA SER A 104 -16.75 1.17 -17.73
C SER A 104 -15.67 2.05 -17.08
N GLN A 105 -15.43 3.24 -17.63
CA GLN A 105 -14.52 4.23 -17.01
C GLN A 105 -14.89 4.50 -15.55
N ALA A 106 -16.19 4.51 -15.22
CA ALA A 106 -16.65 4.70 -13.86
C ALA A 106 -16.21 3.56 -12.92
N THR A 107 -16.28 2.32 -13.38
CA THR A 107 -15.80 1.15 -12.64
C THR A 107 -14.29 1.22 -12.41
N PHE A 108 -13.53 1.58 -13.45
CA PHE A 108 -12.08 1.77 -13.36
C PHE A 108 -11.69 2.82 -12.30
N ILE A 109 -12.33 4.00 -12.34
CA ILE A 109 -12.08 5.08 -11.38
C ILE A 109 -12.45 4.63 -9.97
N ALA A 110 -13.58 3.93 -9.79
CA ALA A 110 -14.04 3.48 -8.49
C ALA A 110 -13.07 2.47 -7.86
N GLU A 111 -12.63 1.47 -8.62
CA GLU A 111 -11.63 0.48 -8.18
C GLU A 111 -10.29 1.16 -7.84
N SER A 112 -9.83 2.10 -8.67
CA SER A 112 -8.61 2.88 -8.41
C SER A 112 -8.70 3.64 -7.09
N LYS A 113 -9.80 4.38 -6.88
CA LYS A 113 -10.05 5.12 -5.63
C LYS A 113 -10.08 4.21 -4.42
N ASN A 114 -10.67 3.01 -4.55
CA ASN A 114 -10.69 2.04 -3.46
C ASN A 114 -9.28 1.58 -3.08
N VAL A 115 -8.46 1.20 -4.07
CA VAL A 115 -7.05 0.80 -3.84
C VAL A 115 -6.25 1.92 -3.19
N PHE A 116 -6.34 3.15 -3.70
CA PHE A 116 -5.65 4.31 -3.15
C PHE A 116 -6.06 4.58 -1.70
N LYS A 117 -7.37 4.53 -1.42
CA LYS A 117 -7.88 4.71 -0.06
C LYS A 117 -7.32 3.68 0.92
N LEU A 118 -7.30 2.39 0.55
CA LEU A 118 -6.78 1.32 1.40
C LEU A 118 -5.30 1.54 1.74
N ILE A 119 -4.48 1.94 0.77
CA ILE A 119 -3.07 2.21 1.01
C ILE A 119 -2.87 3.46 1.87
N ARG A 120 -3.57 4.56 1.58
CA ARG A 120 -3.45 5.79 2.40
C ARG A 120 -3.86 5.53 3.85
N GLN A 121 -4.93 4.76 4.07
CA GLN A 121 -5.35 4.34 5.41
C GLN A 121 -4.27 3.52 6.10
N ARG A 122 -3.64 2.61 5.37
CA ARG A 122 -2.54 1.81 5.89
C ARG A 122 -1.32 2.64 6.25
N VAL A 123 -0.85 3.53 5.36
CA VAL A 123 0.28 4.43 5.60
C VAL A 123 0.03 5.31 6.83
N LYS A 124 -1.21 5.81 6.97
CA LYS A 124 -1.65 6.57 8.14
C LYS A 124 -1.58 5.71 9.40
N PHE A 125 -2.12 4.49 9.37
CA PHE A 125 -2.07 3.57 10.51
C PHE A 125 -0.62 3.25 10.91
N GLU A 126 0.26 3.00 9.93
CA GLU A 126 1.68 2.76 10.22
C GLU A 126 2.31 3.96 10.95
N SER A 127 2.01 5.16 10.47
CA SER A 127 2.57 6.40 11.01
C SER A 127 2.07 6.74 12.41
N GLU A 128 0.77 6.51 12.67
CA GLU A 128 0.11 6.89 13.93
C GLU A 128 0.22 5.79 14.99
N GLU A 129 0.23 4.51 14.60
CA GLU A 129 0.12 3.39 15.54
C GLU A 129 1.38 2.51 15.58
N ILE A 130 2.08 2.30 14.46
CA ILE A 130 3.21 1.35 14.42
C ILE A 130 4.54 2.03 14.71
N PHE A 131 4.86 3.15 14.04
CA PHE A 131 6.12 3.86 14.27
C PHE A 131 6.33 4.22 15.76
N PRO A 132 5.33 4.72 16.51
CA PRO A 132 5.52 5.02 17.93
C PRO A 132 5.91 3.79 18.77
N LEU A 133 5.36 2.61 18.46
CA LEU A 133 5.67 1.35 19.16
C LEU A 133 7.13 0.90 18.92
N VAL A 134 7.71 1.31 17.80
CA VAL A 134 9.08 0.97 17.40
C VAL A 134 10.09 1.97 17.94
N GLU A 135 9.74 3.26 17.91
CA GLU A 135 10.59 4.36 18.42
C GLU A 135 10.64 4.39 19.95
N GLN A 136 9.53 4.07 20.59
CA GLN A 136 9.42 3.98 22.05
C GLN A 136 9.12 2.52 22.42
N PRO A 137 10.14 1.63 22.40
CA PRO A 137 9.94 0.29 22.92
C PRO A 137 9.55 0.44 24.40
N PHE A 138 8.27 0.22 24.70
CA PHE A 138 7.75 0.21 26.07
C PHE A 138 8.71 -0.65 26.89
N SER A 139 9.25 -0.05 27.96
CA SER A 139 10.30 -0.65 28.76
C SER A 139 9.93 -2.10 29.12
N ARG A 140 10.88 -3.00 28.87
CA ARG A 140 10.80 -4.43 29.17
C ARG A 140 10.30 -4.73 30.58
#